data_AF-A0A540WS71-F1
#
_entry.id   AF-A0A540WS71-F1
#
_cell.length_a   1.000
_cell.length_b   1.000
_cell.length_c   1.000
_cell.angle_alpha   90.00
_cell.angle_beta   90.00
_cell.angle_gamma   90.00
#
_symmetry.space_group_name_H-M   'P 1'
#
loop_
_entity.id
_entity.type
_entity.pdbx_description
1 polymer ?
#
loop_
_entity_poly.entity_id
_entity_poly.type
_entity_poly.pdbx_seq_one_letter_code
_entity_poly.pdbx_strand_id
1 'polypeptide(L)'
;MPRAFDITAVTDTVRLNATGQGEVAYTVSNALRAPVRARASIVPGPGAKAEWATISGGDERDFAPDGTQQLSVQLRVPPGTPPGRFTFHLLVVDVTNPDERYAEGPATAFEVVAAPPPKKPFPWMWVALAAGVILIIGTVIGIISSSGGAELGQPCPGGDCDKGLTCTDPDGGSCLVSAGEACDGGAMCSTGFCNRRGECQLALGQTCASQRDCPGPLKCTEVPGSRLCLLESLQDCERDSDCSSFYCRADGKCSRDDGRCESNADCRQPAQCGPTKLCQLADGQPCRSNEVCLSGFCAGTCQVAPLGFQCPGPCPDFTVCSNGQCVNVRATVLNQEMLQVSPRKSEIMEQMQEQQRLQLEMRRREEGIIR
;
A
#
# COMPACT_ATOMS: atom_id res chain seq x y z
N MET A 1 9.55 -43.88 1.16
CA MET A 1 10.86 -43.83 1.83
C MET A 1 10.85 -42.63 2.78
N PRO A 2 11.31 -42.74 4.04
CA PRO A 2 11.38 -41.58 4.92
C PRO A 2 12.36 -40.55 4.36
N ARG A 3 11.92 -39.29 4.23
CA ARG A 3 12.79 -38.17 3.85
C ARG A 3 13.91 -38.01 4.86
N ALA A 4 15.15 -37.87 4.39
CA ALA A 4 16.32 -37.74 5.28
C ALA A 4 16.38 -36.37 5.97
N PHE A 5 15.81 -35.35 5.34
CA PHE A 5 15.73 -33.99 5.86
C PHE A 5 14.31 -33.43 5.70
N ASP A 6 13.95 -32.47 6.55
CA ASP A 6 12.80 -31.58 6.37
C ASP A 6 13.31 -30.17 6.10
N ILE A 7 12.81 -29.54 5.03
CA ILE A 7 13.29 -28.24 4.57
C ILE A 7 12.09 -27.31 4.41
N THR A 8 12.13 -26.17 5.10
CA THR A 8 11.14 -25.10 4.95
C THR A 8 11.84 -23.78 4.62
N ALA A 9 11.21 -22.95 3.80
CA ALA A 9 11.66 -21.59 3.55
C ALA A 9 10.91 -20.62 4.46
N VAL A 10 11.58 -19.60 4.98
CA VAL A 10 10.93 -18.55 5.79
C VAL A 10 9.99 -17.71 4.92
N THR A 11 10.34 -17.53 3.64
CA THR A 11 9.48 -16.88 2.63
C THR A 11 9.46 -17.69 1.33
N ASP A 12 8.35 -17.60 0.60
CA ASP A 12 8.19 -18.18 -0.73
C ASP A 12 8.73 -17.25 -1.84
N THR A 13 8.97 -15.99 -1.52
CA THR A 13 9.43 -14.94 -2.43
C THR A 13 10.58 -14.13 -1.83
N VAL A 14 11.60 -13.84 -2.65
CA VAL A 14 12.74 -12.96 -2.32
C VAL A 14 12.60 -11.65 -3.06
N ARG A 15 12.63 -10.55 -2.33
CA ARG A 15 12.67 -9.20 -2.92
C ARG A 15 14.12 -8.85 -3.21
N LEU A 16 14.41 -8.52 -4.47
CA LEU A 16 15.70 -7.97 -4.87
C LEU A 16 15.73 -6.45 -4.63
N ASN A 17 16.85 -5.95 -4.14
CA ASN A 17 17.11 -4.52 -4.06
C ASN A 17 17.50 -3.94 -5.44
N ALA A 18 17.73 -2.62 -5.50
CA ALA A 18 18.09 -1.93 -6.74
C ALA A 18 19.41 -2.40 -7.39
N THR A 19 20.26 -3.14 -6.66
CA THR A 19 21.52 -3.71 -7.17
C THR A 19 21.38 -5.20 -7.52
N GLY A 20 20.17 -5.75 -7.51
CA GLY A 20 19.89 -7.14 -7.87
C GLY A 20 20.23 -8.14 -6.76
N GLN A 21 20.30 -7.70 -5.50
CA GLN A 21 20.66 -8.54 -4.36
C GLN A 21 19.46 -8.82 -3.45
N GLY A 22 19.40 -10.02 -2.89
CA GLY A 22 18.36 -10.42 -1.93
C GLY A 22 18.85 -11.56 -1.03
N GLU A 23 18.06 -11.91 -0.03
CA GLU A 23 18.39 -12.99 0.91
C GLU A 23 17.13 -13.77 1.29
N VAL A 24 17.27 -15.07 1.46
CA VAL A 24 16.24 -15.94 2.04
C VAL A 24 16.85 -16.92 3.01
N ALA A 25 16.14 -17.20 4.09
CA ALA A 25 16.54 -18.23 5.03
C ALA A 25 15.72 -19.51 4.83
N TYR A 26 16.40 -20.64 4.92
CA TYR A 26 15.83 -21.98 4.97
C TYR A 26 16.07 -22.59 6.34
N THR A 27 15.06 -23.26 6.87
CA THR A 27 15.20 -24.11 8.06
C THR A 27 15.35 -25.55 7.58
N VAL A 28 16.44 -26.19 7.96
CA VAL A 28 16.76 -27.58 7.62
C VAL A 28 16.79 -28.38 8.91
N SER A 29 16.03 -29.47 8.96
CA SER A 29 15.98 -30.39 10.08
C SER A 29 16.43 -31.77 9.65
N ASN A 30 17.33 -32.37 10.42
CA ASN A 30 17.74 -33.75 10.26
C ASN A 30 16.61 -34.67 10.74
N ALA A 31 15.97 -35.39 9.83
CA ALA A 31 14.91 -36.34 10.16
C ALA A 31 15.46 -37.74 10.49
N LEU A 32 16.79 -37.91 10.47
CA LEU A 32 17.47 -39.13 10.87
C LEU A 32 17.68 -39.14 12.38
N ARG A 33 17.52 -40.32 12.98
CA ARG A 33 17.83 -40.58 14.39
C ARG A 33 19.34 -40.74 14.67
N ALA A 34 20.18 -40.19 13.79
CA ALA A 34 21.63 -40.28 13.85
C ALA A 34 22.23 -38.93 13.40
N PRO A 35 23.43 -38.54 13.89
CA PRO A 35 24.11 -37.36 13.41
C PRO A 35 24.49 -37.54 11.93
N VAL A 36 24.41 -36.46 11.15
CA VAL A 36 24.70 -36.48 9.72
C VAL A 36 25.46 -35.24 9.30
N ARG A 37 26.43 -35.42 8.40
CA ARG A 37 27.06 -34.31 7.67
C ARG A 37 26.28 -34.09 6.38
N ALA A 38 25.62 -32.96 6.28
CA ALA A 38 24.82 -32.61 5.12
C ALA A 38 25.52 -31.56 4.27
N ARG A 39 25.36 -31.66 2.96
CA ARG A 39 25.75 -30.61 1.99
C ARG A 39 24.49 -30.01 1.38
N ALA A 40 24.40 -28.69 1.41
CA ALA A 40 23.33 -27.92 0.82
C ALA A 40 23.78 -27.31 -0.51
N SER A 41 22.94 -27.37 -1.53
CA SER A 41 23.20 -26.78 -2.85
C SER A 41 21.95 -26.10 -3.39
N ILE A 42 22.14 -25.11 -4.26
CA ILE A 42 21.04 -24.38 -4.89
C ILE A 42 20.75 -24.99 -6.25
N VAL A 43 19.50 -25.40 -6.46
CA VAL A 43 19.03 -25.89 -7.75
C VAL A 43 18.22 -24.78 -8.43
N PRO A 44 18.72 -24.20 -9.52
CA PRO A 44 18.02 -23.13 -10.22
C PRO A 44 16.83 -23.68 -11.03
N GLY A 45 15.74 -22.92 -11.05
CA GLY A 45 14.62 -23.14 -11.97
C GLY A 45 14.90 -22.59 -13.38
N PRO A 46 13.91 -22.65 -14.29
CA PRO A 46 14.08 -22.20 -15.67
C PRO A 46 14.59 -20.75 -15.78
N GLY A 47 15.70 -20.57 -16.51
CA GLY A 47 16.30 -19.26 -16.75
C GLY A 47 17.13 -18.69 -15.59
N ALA A 48 17.06 -19.27 -14.39
CA ALA A 48 17.92 -18.92 -13.28
C ALA A 48 19.28 -19.63 -13.40
N LYS A 49 20.31 -19.11 -12.73
CA LYS A 49 21.63 -19.75 -12.69
C LYS A 49 22.09 -19.98 -11.25
N ALA A 50 22.74 -21.12 -11.02
CA ALA A 50 23.17 -21.53 -9.68
C ALA A 50 24.19 -20.55 -9.08
N GLU A 51 25.06 -19.98 -9.91
CA GLU A 51 26.08 -18.99 -9.49
C GLU A 51 25.50 -17.66 -8.99
N TRP A 52 24.18 -17.43 -9.17
CA TRP A 52 23.52 -16.25 -8.60
C TRP A 52 23.30 -16.40 -7.11
N ALA A 53 23.32 -17.61 -6.56
CA ALA A 53 23.04 -17.85 -5.16
C ALA A 53 24.27 -18.35 -4.41
N THR A 54 24.42 -17.95 -3.15
CA THR A 54 25.54 -18.36 -2.27
C THR A 54 25.01 -18.65 -0.87
N ILE A 55 25.44 -19.77 -0.28
CA ILE A 55 25.03 -20.16 1.08
C ILE A 55 26.00 -19.53 2.09
N SER A 56 25.46 -18.71 2.98
CA SER A 56 26.22 -18.00 4.01
C SER A 56 26.87 -18.97 5.01
N GLY A 57 28.16 -18.79 5.25
CA GLY A 57 28.94 -19.61 6.19
C GLY A 57 29.36 -20.98 5.68
N GLY A 58 29.14 -21.29 4.40
CA GLY A 58 29.49 -22.57 3.78
C GLY A 58 28.29 -23.49 3.52
N ASP A 59 28.49 -24.45 2.62
CA ASP A 59 27.50 -25.39 2.09
C ASP A 59 27.45 -26.71 2.86
N GLU A 60 28.46 -27.05 3.67
CA GLU A 60 28.46 -28.22 4.54
C GLU A 60 28.19 -27.90 6.01
N ARG A 61 27.38 -28.74 6.65
CA ARG A 61 26.96 -28.61 8.05
C ARG A 61 26.83 -29.97 8.73
N ASP A 62 27.24 -30.03 9.99
CA ASP A 62 26.98 -31.17 10.86
C ASP A 62 25.66 -30.95 11.61
N PHE A 63 24.75 -31.91 11.49
CA PHE A 63 23.47 -31.93 12.22
C PHE A 63 23.48 -33.02 13.28
N ALA A 64 23.06 -32.67 14.49
CA ALA A 64 22.73 -33.65 15.52
C ALA A 64 21.50 -34.49 15.10
N PRO A 65 21.24 -35.66 15.72
CA PRO A 65 19.96 -36.34 15.60
C PRO A 65 18.81 -35.38 15.90
N ASP A 66 17.80 -35.34 15.03
CA ASP A 66 16.64 -34.44 15.16
C ASP A 66 17.00 -32.94 15.24
N GLY A 67 18.25 -32.58 14.89
CA GLY A 67 18.77 -31.23 14.98
C GLY A 67 18.28 -30.35 13.83
N THR A 68 18.06 -29.08 14.14
CA THR A 68 17.61 -28.06 13.18
C THR A 68 18.63 -26.93 13.08
N GLN A 69 18.89 -26.46 11.85
CA GLN A 69 19.72 -25.28 11.60
C GLN A 69 19.09 -24.39 10.54
N GLN A 70 19.41 -23.10 10.60
CA GLN A 70 18.99 -22.11 9.61
C GLN A 70 20.14 -21.82 8.64
N LEU A 71 19.87 -21.96 7.35
CA LEU A 71 20.80 -21.66 6.26
C LEU A 71 20.33 -20.39 5.55
N SER A 72 21.20 -19.38 5.49
CA SER A 72 20.95 -18.15 4.73
C SER A 72 21.49 -18.30 3.31
N VAL A 73 20.66 -18.02 2.32
CA VAL A 73 21.01 -18.01 0.89
C VAL A 73 20.97 -16.56 0.41
N GLN A 74 22.14 -16.04 0.03
CA GLN A 74 22.28 -14.74 -0.60
C GLN A 74 22.13 -14.87 -2.10
N LEU A 75 21.28 -14.05 -2.70
CA LEU A 75 21.04 -13.99 -4.13
C LEU A 75 21.68 -12.71 -4.69
N ARG A 76 22.40 -12.83 -5.80
CA ARG A 76 23.04 -11.74 -6.56
C ARG A 76 22.82 -11.96 -8.04
N VAL A 77 21.81 -11.29 -8.58
CA VAL A 77 21.48 -11.34 -10.00
C VAL A 77 22.35 -10.34 -10.75
N PRO A 78 23.11 -10.76 -11.79
CA PRO A 78 23.95 -9.87 -12.56
C PRO A 78 23.14 -8.78 -13.30
N PRO A 79 23.72 -7.58 -13.47
CA PRO A 79 23.10 -6.53 -14.28
C PRO A 79 22.95 -6.99 -15.74
N GLY A 80 21.85 -6.60 -16.38
CA GLY A 80 21.53 -7.02 -17.75
C GLY A 80 20.75 -8.33 -17.85
N THR A 81 20.41 -8.96 -16.72
CA THR A 81 19.47 -10.10 -16.70
C THR A 81 18.09 -9.63 -17.20
N PRO A 82 17.46 -10.33 -18.17
CA PRO A 82 16.13 -9.96 -18.65
C PRO A 82 15.11 -9.91 -17.50
N PRO A 83 14.20 -8.93 -17.51
CA PRO A 83 13.17 -8.85 -16.50
C PRO A 83 12.27 -10.08 -16.57
N GLY A 84 11.88 -10.60 -15.40
CA GLY A 84 11.09 -11.82 -15.31
C GLY A 84 11.06 -12.42 -13.91
N ARG A 85 10.15 -13.38 -13.73
CA ARG A 85 10.04 -14.18 -12.50
C ARG A 85 10.87 -15.45 -12.63
N PHE A 86 11.77 -15.66 -11.68
CA PHE A 86 12.66 -16.81 -11.61
C PHE A 86 12.41 -17.58 -10.32
N THR A 87 12.85 -18.84 -10.28
CA THR A 87 12.72 -19.71 -9.10
C THR A 87 14.02 -20.45 -8.83
N PHE A 88 14.21 -20.88 -7.59
CA PHE A 88 15.22 -21.85 -7.18
C PHE A 88 14.72 -22.61 -5.96
N HIS A 89 15.34 -23.74 -5.63
CA HIS A 89 15.09 -24.43 -4.37
C HIS A 89 16.40 -24.92 -3.75
N LEU A 90 16.35 -25.22 -2.46
CA LEU A 90 17.47 -25.79 -1.72
C LEU A 90 17.43 -27.32 -1.83
N LEU A 91 18.52 -27.94 -2.26
CA LEU A 91 18.73 -29.39 -2.18
C LEU A 91 19.71 -29.67 -1.05
N VAL A 92 19.33 -30.55 -0.12
CA VAL A 92 20.20 -31.00 0.97
C VAL A 92 20.42 -32.50 0.86
N VAL A 93 21.69 -32.92 0.88
CA VAL A 93 22.10 -34.33 0.75
C VAL A 93 22.96 -34.77 1.93
N ASP A 94 22.86 -36.04 2.33
CA ASP A 94 23.83 -36.70 3.21
C ASP A 94 25.13 -36.92 2.42
N VAL A 95 26.26 -36.38 2.90
CA VAL A 95 27.56 -36.51 2.22
C VAL A 95 27.99 -37.98 2.09
N THR A 96 27.55 -38.86 2.98
CA THR A 96 27.91 -40.28 2.99
C THR A 96 27.01 -41.15 2.12
N ASN A 97 25.79 -40.69 1.79
CA ASN A 97 24.86 -41.41 0.92
C ASN A 97 23.95 -40.41 0.16
N PRO A 98 24.51 -39.63 -0.78
CA PRO A 98 23.80 -38.51 -1.40
C PRO A 98 22.65 -38.94 -2.32
N ASP A 99 22.73 -40.13 -2.91
CA ASP A 99 21.73 -40.62 -3.88
C ASP A 99 20.44 -41.14 -3.21
N GLU A 100 20.54 -41.66 -1.98
CA GLU A 100 19.38 -42.20 -1.26
C GLU A 100 18.85 -41.27 -0.16
N ARG A 101 19.71 -40.38 0.37
CA ARG A 101 19.39 -39.52 1.51
C ARG A 101 19.52 -38.05 1.13
N TYR A 102 18.48 -37.58 0.46
CA TYR A 102 18.33 -36.19 0.09
C TYR A 102 16.92 -35.67 0.39
N ALA A 103 16.78 -34.36 0.39
CA ALA A 103 15.49 -33.69 0.33
C ALA A 103 15.60 -32.41 -0.49
N GLU A 104 14.54 -32.12 -1.24
CA GLU A 104 14.35 -30.85 -1.94
C GLU A 104 13.42 -29.96 -1.12
N GLY A 105 13.84 -28.72 -0.92
CA GLY A 105 13.04 -27.69 -0.29
C GLY A 105 11.97 -27.13 -1.22
N PRO A 106 11.09 -26.26 -0.69
CA PRO A 106 10.10 -25.57 -1.51
C PRO A 106 10.77 -24.68 -2.55
N ALA A 107 10.10 -24.47 -3.68
CA ALA A 107 10.51 -23.51 -4.68
C ALA A 107 10.32 -22.08 -4.17
N THR A 108 11.40 -21.31 -4.13
CA THR A 108 11.40 -19.89 -3.78
C THR A 108 11.54 -19.05 -5.05
N ALA A 109 10.67 -18.06 -5.20
CA ALA A 109 10.64 -17.16 -6.36
C ALA A 109 11.39 -15.85 -6.09
N PHE A 110 11.92 -15.23 -7.14
CA PHE A 110 12.41 -13.86 -7.11
C PHE A 110 12.11 -13.16 -8.44
N GLU A 111 11.93 -11.84 -8.38
CA GLU A 111 11.57 -11.03 -9.55
C GLU A 111 12.71 -10.10 -9.95
N VAL A 112 13.13 -10.19 -11.20
CA VAL A 112 14.08 -9.26 -11.81
C VAL A 112 13.28 -8.17 -12.51
N VAL A 113 13.40 -6.94 -12.01
CA VAL A 113 12.80 -5.76 -12.63
C VAL A 113 13.76 -5.14 -13.64
N ALA A 114 13.23 -4.49 -14.67
CA ALA A 114 14.06 -3.87 -15.71
C ALA A 114 14.94 -2.76 -15.12
N ALA A 115 16.27 -2.87 -15.30
CA ALA A 115 17.18 -1.81 -14.90
C ALA A 115 16.93 -0.55 -15.74
N PRO A 116 16.92 0.66 -15.15
CA PRO A 116 16.80 1.90 -15.91
C PRO A 116 17.93 2.00 -16.94
N PRO A 117 17.67 2.48 -18.16
CA PRO A 117 18.63 2.43 -19.27
C PRO A 117 19.94 3.16 -18.89
N PRO A 118 21.12 2.56 -19.17
CA PRO A 118 22.39 3.18 -18.81
C PRO A 118 22.54 4.52 -19.54
N LYS A 119 22.88 5.58 -18.79
CA LYS A 119 23.21 6.88 -19.36
C LYS A 119 24.45 6.70 -20.24
N LYS A 120 24.31 6.88 -21.56
CA LYS A 120 25.42 6.87 -22.52
C LYS A 120 26.53 7.82 -22.02
N PRO A 121 27.82 7.42 -22.08
CA PRO A 121 28.90 8.34 -21.76
C PRO A 121 28.83 9.52 -22.74
N PHE A 122 28.51 10.68 -22.18
CA PHE A 122 28.27 11.91 -22.93
C PHE A 122 29.62 12.35 -23.55
N PRO A 123 29.68 12.66 -24.86
CA PRO A 123 30.96 12.95 -25.51
C PRO A 123 31.48 14.33 -25.08
N TRP A 124 32.53 14.35 -24.26
CA TRP A 124 33.16 15.57 -23.71
C TRP A 124 33.66 16.57 -24.77
N MET A 125 33.82 16.14 -26.02
CA MET A 125 34.15 17.04 -27.13
C MET A 125 33.03 18.05 -27.41
N TRP A 126 31.77 17.68 -27.21
CA TRP A 126 30.64 18.61 -27.29
C TRP A 126 30.55 19.49 -26.03
N VAL A 127 31.05 19.02 -24.88
CA VAL A 127 31.12 19.81 -23.63
C VAL A 127 32.13 20.95 -23.75
N ALA A 128 33.29 20.73 -24.38
CA ALA A 128 34.28 21.80 -24.60
C ALA A 128 33.75 22.89 -25.56
N LEU A 129 33.02 22.48 -26.60
CA LEU A 129 32.43 23.39 -27.58
C LEU A 129 31.19 24.10 -27.02
N ALA A 130 30.39 23.41 -26.20
CA ALA A 130 29.28 23.99 -25.45
C ALA A 130 29.76 24.92 -24.32
N ALA A 131 30.86 24.63 -23.62
CA ALA A 131 31.38 25.48 -22.55
C ALA A 131 31.84 26.85 -23.06
N GLY A 132 32.43 26.91 -24.26
CA GLY A 132 32.79 28.18 -24.90
C GLY A 132 31.58 29.02 -25.30
N VAL A 133 30.50 28.38 -25.77
CA VAL A 133 29.25 29.05 -26.15
C VAL A 133 28.40 29.42 -24.92
N ILE A 134 28.37 28.57 -23.90
CA ILE A 134 27.68 28.79 -22.61
C ILE A 134 28.37 29.87 -21.77
N LEU A 135 29.68 30.08 -21.88
CA LEU A 135 30.33 31.21 -21.20
C LEU A 135 29.83 32.54 -21.75
N ILE A 136 29.70 32.66 -23.08
CA ILE A 136 29.25 33.88 -23.76
C ILE A 136 27.73 34.07 -23.62
N ILE A 137 26.94 33.00 -23.77
CA ILE A 137 25.49 33.05 -23.55
C ILE A 137 25.16 33.21 -22.07
N GLY A 138 25.95 32.61 -21.16
CA GLY A 138 25.79 32.70 -19.71
C GLY A 138 26.16 34.06 -19.13
N THR A 139 27.04 34.84 -19.78
CA THR A 139 27.24 36.26 -19.39
C THR A 139 26.05 37.13 -19.78
N VAL A 140 25.34 36.79 -20.86
CA VAL A 140 24.18 37.55 -21.37
C VAL A 140 22.87 37.10 -20.72
N ILE A 141 22.70 35.81 -20.43
CA ILE A 141 21.53 35.22 -19.75
C ILE A 141 21.68 35.26 -18.22
N GLY A 142 22.89 35.25 -17.68
CA GLY A 142 23.13 35.36 -16.23
C GLY A 142 22.68 36.70 -15.62
N ILE A 143 22.47 37.73 -16.46
CA ILE A 143 21.86 39.00 -16.05
C ILE A 143 20.32 38.95 -16.17
N ILE A 144 19.74 37.94 -16.84
CA ILE A 144 18.29 37.87 -17.17
C ILE A 144 17.56 36.64 -16.60
N SER A 145 18.24 35.60 -16.09
CA SER A 145 17.56 34.41 -15.54
C SER A 145 18.23 33.83 -14.29
N SER A 146 18.22 34.59 -13.19
CA SER A 146 18.14 34.01 -11.85
C SER A 146 16.67 33.94 -11.41
N SER A 147 15.93 32.96 -11.92
CA SER A 147 14.67 32.54 -11.28
C SER A 147 15.00 31.31 -10.42
N GLY A 148 15.58 31.55 -9.26
CA GLY A 148 15.56 30.57 -8.17
C GLY A 148 14.10 30.38 -7.72
N GLY A 149 13.73 29.16 -7.36
CA GLY A 149 12.45 28.94 -6.68
C GLY A 149 12.43 29.69 -5.36
N ALA A 150 11.25 29.92 -4.80
CA ALA A 150 11.14 30.55 -3.49
C ALA A 150 11.73 29.64 -2.40
N GLU A 151 12.53 30.22 -1.52
CA GLU A 151 13.19 29.54 -0.39
C GLU A 151 12.19 29.27 0.76
N LEU A 152 12.61 28.50 1.77
CA LEU A 152 11.78 28.19 2.95
C LEU A 152 11.26 29.48 3.61
N GLY A 153 9.93 29.58 3.75
CA GLY A 153 9.23 30.72 4.33
C GLY A 153 9.02 31.90 3.37
N GLN A 154 9.52 31.84 2.14
CA GLN A 154 9.24 32.86 1.12
C GLN A 154 7.88 32.62 0.45
N PRO A 155 7.19 33.69 0.00
CA PRO A 155 5.97 33.56 -0.76
C PRO A 155 6.23 32.88 -2.12
N CYS A 156 5.30 32.02 -2.55
CA CYS A 156 5.40 31.23 -3.78
C CYS A 156 4.32 31.59 -4.81
N PRO A 157 4.41 32.77 -5.46
CA PRO A 157 3.47 33.14 -6.51
C PRO A 157 3.62 32.18 -7.71
N GLY A 158 2.54 31.44 -8.03
CA GLY A 158 2.56 30.44 -9.10
C GLY A 158 2.96 29.03 -8.64
N GLY A 159 3.16 28.82 -7.33
CA GLY A 159 3.40 27.49 -6.76
C GLY A 159 4.83 26.97 -6.84
N ASP A 160 5.78 27.76 -7.36
CA ASP A 160 7.18 27.36 -7.52
C ASP A 160 7.98 27.53 -6.22
N CYS A 161 8.43 26.41 -5.66
CA CYS A 161 9.30 26.34 -4.49
C CYS A 161 10.57 25.54 -4.80
N ASP A 162 11.64 25.78 -4.04
CA ASP A 162 12.84 24.95 -4.10
C ASP A 162 12.57 23.48 -3.71
N LYS A 163 13.50 22.58 -4.09
CA LYS A 163 13.36 21.13 -3.83
C LYS A 163 13.18 20.84 -2.34
N GLY A 164 12.23 19.96 -2.02
CA GLY A 164 11.91 19.58 -0.63
C GLY A 164 10.93 20.53 0.05
N LEU A 165 10.42 21.52 -0.68
CA LEU A 165 9.41 22.46 -0.21
C LEU A 165 8.10 22.31 -1.00
N THR A 166 7.00 22.66 -0.35
CA THR A 166 5.65 22.67 -0.91
C THR A 166 5.00 24.01 -0.60
N CYS A 167 4.45 24.63 -1.64
CA CYS A 167 3.70 25.87 -1.51
C CYS A 167 2.37 25.61 -0.78
N THR A 168 2.06 26.37 0.27
CA THR A 168 0.80 26.18 1.02
C THR A 168 -0.45 26.62 0.24
N ASP A 169 -0.29 27.56 -0.69
CA ASP A 169 -1.38 28.11 -1.51
C ASP A 169 -0.78 28.73 -2.79
N PRO A 170 -1.20 28.33 -4.01
CA PRO A 170 -0.70 28.88 -5.27
C PRO A 170 -0.91 30.40 -5.44
N ASP A 171 -1.93 30.97 -4.78
CA ASP A 171 -2.38 32.36 -4.94
C ASP A 171 -1.81 33.32 -3.89
N GLY A 172 -0.86 32.87 -3.07
CA GLY A 172 -0.21 33.72 -2.05
C GLY A 172 0.33 33.00 -0.82
N GLY A 173 0.53 31.69 -0.90
CA GLY A 173 1.11 30.87 0.16
C GLY A 173 2.60 31.07 0.32
N SER A 174 3.20 30.33 1.26
CA SER A 174 4.64 30.29 1.48
C SER A 174 5.18 28.88 1.29
N CYS A 175 6.45 28.76 0.90
CA CYS A 175 7.11 27.48 0.77
C CYS A 175 7.44 26.90 2.15
N LEU A 176 6.92 25.71 2.45
CA LEU A 176 7.17 24.98 3.70
C LEU A 176 7.74 23.59 3.40
N VAL A 177 8.46 23.01 4.35
CA VAL A 177 9.09 21.67 4.28
C VAL A 177 8.03 20.60 4.00
N SER A 178 8.28 19.73 3.02
CA SER A 178 7.39 18.62 2.64
C SER A 178 7.33 17.51 3.69
N ALA A 179 6.28 16.68 3.65
CA ALA A 179 6.18 15.50 4.52
C ALA A 179 7.37 14.54 4.30
N GLY A 180 7.91 13.99 5.39
CA GLY A 180 9.08 13.09 5.39
C GLY A 180 10.43 13.80 5.46
N GLU A 181 10.47 15.12 5.25
CA GLU A 181 11.70 15.91 5.30
C GLU A 181 12.00 16.41 6.73
N ALA A 182 13.25 16.77 6.97
CA ALA A 182 13.73 17.17 8.29
C ALA A 182 13.15 18.52 8.75
N CYS A 183 12.82 18.64 10.04
CA CYS A 183 12.25 19.83 10.65
C CYS A 183 12.71 20.05 12.09
N ASP A 184 12.75 21.33 12.49
CA ASP A 184 12.99 21.79 13.86
C ASP A 184 11.69 22.25 14.57
N GLY A 185 10.55 22.31 13.86
CA GLY A 185 9.27 22.71 14.43
C GLY A 185 8.08 22.56 13.48
N GLY A 186 6.85 22.53 14.01
CA GLY A 186 5.65 22.32 13.17
C GLY A 186 5.38 23.43 12.16
N ALA A 187 5.72 24.68 12.47
CA ALA A 187 5.46 25.84 11.62
C ALA A 187 6.24 25.86 10.30
N MET A 188 7.34 25.11 10.21
CA MET A 188 8.10 24.97 8.96
C MET A 188 7.63 23.80 8.11
N CYS A 189 6.76 22.92 8.62
CA CYS A 189 6.21 21.81 7.86
C CYS A 189 4.95 22.25 7.12
N SER A 190 4.81 21.86 5.85
CA SER A 190 3.56 22.01 5.10
C SER A 190 2.41 21.21 5.74
N THR A 191 2.75 20.17 6.50
CA THR A 191 1.83 19.38 7.32
C THR A 191 1.50 20.01 8.68
N GLY A 192 2.13 21.14 9.05
CA GLY A 192 1.97 21.80 10.35
C GLY A 192 2.50 21.02 11.55
N PHE A 193 3.09 19.83 11.35
CA PHE A 193 3.52 18.95 12.43
C PHE A 193 4.90 18.36 12.18
N CYS A 194 5.80 18.59 13.15
CA CYS A 194 7.13 18.01 13.20
C CYS A 194 7.15 16.95 14.29
N ASN A 195 7.44 15.70 13.94
CA ASN A 195 7.46 14.61 14.89
C ASN A 195 8.71 14.68 15.80
N ARG A 196 8.79 13.81 16.83
CA ARG A 196 9.93 13.80 17.75
C ARG A 196 11.26 13.34 17.13
N ARG A 197 11.23 12.75 15.94
CA ARG A 197 12.44 12.39 15.16
C ARG A 197 12.95 13.56 14.32
N GLY A 198 12.26 14.70 14.34
CA GLY A 198 12.60 15.86 13.53
C GLY A 198 12.21 15.67 12.07
N GLU A 199 11.09 14.98 11.79
CA GLU A 199 10.57 14.79 10.44
C GLU A 199 9.15 15.35 10.34
N CYS A 200 8.85 16.05 9.25
CA CYS A 200 7.52 16.57 8.98
C CYS A 200 6.55 15.40 8.74
N GLN A 201 5.51 15.29 9.56
CA GLN A 201 4.54 14.19 9.45
C GLN A 201 3.13 14.75 9.35
N LEU A 202 2.25 14.06 8.63
CA LEU A 202 0.83 14.38 8.60
C LEU A 202 0.21 14.08 9.96
N ALA A 203 -0.50 15.05 10.53
CA ALA A 203 -1.23 14.89 11.77
C ALA A 203 -2.60 14.21 11.54
N LEU A 204 -2.56 13.00 10.98
CA LEU A 204 -3.77 12.22 10.67
C LEU A 204 -4.58 11.91 11.93
N GLY A 205 -5.89 12.07 11.83
CA GLY A 205 -6.82 11.75 12.91
C GLY A 205 -6.88 12.81 14.03
N GLN A 206 -6.28 14.00 13.85
CA GLN A 206 -6.53 15.13 14.75
C GLN A 206 -7.95 15.64 14.61
N THR A 207 -8.57 16.07 15.70
CA THR A 207 -9.90 16.67 15.67
C THR A 207 -9.88 18.06 15.03
N CYS A 208 -10.90 18.38 14.22
CA CYS A 208 -11.04 19.67 13.56
C CYS A 208 -12.42 20.27 13.80
N ALA A 209 -12.51 21.59 13.89
CA ALA A 209 -13.78 22.33 13.88
C ALA A 209 -14.13 22.78 12.45
N SER A 210 -13.11 23.09 11.64
CA SER A 210 -13.24 23.57 10.26
C SER A 210 -12.08 23.08 9.38
N GLN A 211 -12.19 23.27 8.06
CA GLN A 211 -11.13 22.91 7.11
C GLN A 211 -9.79 23.60 7.41
N ARG A 212 -9.82 24.80 8.02
CA ARG A 212 -8.61 25.56 8.36
C ARG A 212 -7.75 24.88 9.43
N ASP A 213 -8.32 23.95 10.19
CA ASP A 213 -7.60 23.23 11.23
C ASP A 213 -6.82 22.03 10.66
N CYS A 214 -7.04 21.69 9.38
CA CYS A 214 -6.41 20.58 8.71
C CYS A 214 -5.34 21.09 7.74
N PRO A 215 -4.05 21.00 8.10
CA PRO A 215 -2.95 21.50 7.27
C PRO A 215 -2.64 20.55 6.10
N GLY A 216 -2.06 21.12 5.04
CA GLY A 216 -1.59 20.37 3.88
C GLY A 216 -2.75 19.65 3.15
N PRO A 217 -2.57 18.39 2.72
CA PRO A 217 -3.56 17.65 1.94
C PRO A 217 -4.64 16.98 2.81
N LEU A 218 -4.98 17.58 3.95
CA LEU A 218 -5.94 17.02 4.91
C LEU A 218 -7.30 17.71 4.80
N LYS A 219 -8.36 16.93 4.82
CA LYS A 219 -9.76 17.37 4.83
C LYS A 219 -10.42 17.14 6.18
N CYS A 220 -11.08 18.17 6.69
CA CYS A 220 -11.87 18.06 7.92
C CYS A 220 -13.15 17.25 7.67
N THR A 221 -13.07 15.96 7.97
CA THR A 221 -14.06 14.96 7.60
C THR A 221 -14.95 14.62 8.78
N GLU A 222 -16.26 14.59 8.56
CA GLU A 222 -17.22 14.17 9.58
C GLU A 222 -17.20 12.65 9.72
N VAL A 223 -16.95 12.19 10.94
CA VAL A 223 -16.95 10.79 11.32
C VAL A 223 -18.01 10.61 12.42
N PRO A 224 -18.57 9.41 12.64
CA PRO A 224 -19.58 9.24 13.69
C PRO A 224 -19.09 9.75 15.06
N GLY A 225 -19.67 10.85 15.55
CA GLY A 225 -19.37 11.44 16.85
C GLY A 225 -18.20 12.44 16.90
N SER A 226 -17.49 12.71 15.81
CA SER A 226 -16.42 13.73 15.78
C SER A 226 -16.11 14.22 14.36
N ARG A 227 -15.18 15.17 14.21
CA ARG A 227 -14.63 15.58 12.91
C ARG A 227 -13.12 15.48 12.97
N LEU A 228 -12.51 14.81 12.01
CA LEU A 228 -11.09 14.49 11.99
C LEU A 228 -10.41 14.97 10.70
N CYS A 229 -9.16 15.36 10.78
CA CYS A 229 -8.31 15.63 9.61
C CYS A 229 -7.83 14.32 9.00
N LEU A 230 -8.35 14.01 7.80
CA LEU A 230 -8.04 12.81 7.02
C LEU A 230 -7.52 13.20 5.64
N LEU A 231 -6.79 12.33 4.96
CA LEU A 231 -6.23 12.58 3.62
C LEU A 231 -7.31 12.86 2.58
N GLU A 232 -7.07 13.83 1.72
CA GLU A 232 -7.87 14.09 0.52
C GLU A 232 -7.77 12.97 -0.52
N SER A 233 -8.63 13.03 -1.53
CA SER A 233 -8.61 12.09 -2.66
C SER A 233 -7.24 12.08 -3.35
N LEU A 234 -6.83 10.91 -3.83
CA LEU A 234 -5.59 10.67 -4.58
C LEU A 234 -4.28 10.84 -3.78
N GLN A 235 -4.37 11.11 -2.48
CA GLN A 235 -3.21 11.10 -1.59
C GLN A 235 -2.76 9.67 -1.28
N ASP A 236 -1.46 9.50 -1.01
CA ASP A 236 -0.89 8.21 -0.61
C ASP A 236 -1.41 7.79 0.76
N CYS A 237 -1.91 6.57 0.86
CA CYS A 237 -2.49 5.98 2.05
C CYS A 237 -2.02 4.56 2.27
N GLU A 238 -2.03 4.12 3.53
CA GLU A 238 -1.75 2.73 3.90
C GLU A 238 -3.02 2.00 4.38
N ARG A 239 -3.97 2.75 4.97
CA ARG A 239 -5.19 2.20 5.56
C ARG A 239 -6.41 3.01 5.15
N ASP A 240 -7.55 2.33 5.08
CA ASP A 240 -8.86 2.95 4.84
C ASP A 240 -9.13 4.17 5.72
N SER A 241 -8.78 4.08 7.01
CA SER A 241 -9.00 5.15 7.99
C SER A 241 -8.17 6.40 7.77
N ASP A 242 -7.15 6.36 6.90
CA ASP A 242 -6.30 7.51 6.64
C ASP A 242 -7.01 8.49 5.68
N CYS A 243 -7.98 8.02 4.88
CA CYS A 243 -8.65 8.78 3.83
C CYS A 243 -9.97 9.42 4.28
N SER A 244 -10.30 10.61 3.76
CA SER A 244 -11.60 11.26 3.97
C SER A 244 -12.77 10.43 3.40
N SER A 245 -12.50 9.62 2.37
CA SER A 245 -13.43 8.65 1.79
C SER A 245 -13.55 7.35 2.60
N PHE A 246 -12.72 7.19 3.63
CA PHE A 246 -12.57 5.96 4.42
C PHE A 246 -12.26 4.71 3.56
N TYR A 247 -11.60 4.93 2.42
CA TYR A 247 -11.24 3.87 1.50
C TYR A 247 -9.88 4.16 0.86
N CYS A 248 -8.90 3.34 1.20
CA CYS A 248 -7.60 3.32 0.57
C CYS A 248 -7.62 2.23 -0.52
N ARG A 249 -7.48 2.65 -1.77
CA ARG A 249 -7.52 1.73 -2.91
C ARG A 249 -6.29 0.83 -2.92
N ALA A 250 -6.38 -0.26 -3.69
CA ALA A 250 -5.28 -1.23 -3.82
C ALA A 250 -3.98 -0.65 -4.40
N ASP A 251 -4.05 0.50 -5.09
CA ASP A 251 -2.89 1.24 -5.59
C ASP A 251 -2.26 2.18 -4.54
N GLY A 252 -2.71 2.13 -3.28
CA GLY A 252 -2.19 2.94 -2.19
C GLY A 252 -2.67 4.39 -2.23
N LYS A 253 -3.76 4.69 -2.95
CA LYS A 253 -4.32 6.05 -3.06
C LYS A 253 -5.70 6.16 -2.45
N CYS A 254 -5.98 7.29 -1.80
CA CYS A 254 -7.30 7.55 -1.26
C CYS A 254 -8.34 7.67 -2.38
N SER A 255 -9.46 6.94 -2.25
CA SER A 255 -10.56 7.07 -3.19
C SER A 255 -11.25 8.42 -3.05
N ARG A 256 -12.02 8.80 -4.07
CA ARG A 256 -12.85 10.00 -4.05
C ARG A 256 -13.91 9.89 -2.96
N ASP A 257 -14.09 10.96 -2.19
CA ASP A 257 -15.10 11.01 -1.14
C ASP A 257 -16.46 11.52 -1.64
N ASP A 258 -16.54 11.89 -2.91
CA ASP A 258 -17.75 12.36 -3.58
C ASP A 258 -18.62 11.25 -4.17
N GLY A 259 -18.32 9.96 -3.90
CA GLY A 259 -19.09 8.79 -4.35
C GLY A 259 -19.13 8.57 -5.87
N ARG A 260 -18.36 9.34 -6.64
CA ARG A 260 -18.23 9.21 -8.10
C ARG A 260 -17.14 8.21 -8.46
N CYS A 261 -17.27 7.62 -9.63
CA CYS A 261 -16.32 6.62 -10.13
C CYS A 261 -16.11 6.73 -11.63
N GLU A 262 -14.91 6.37 -12.07
CA GLU A 262 -14.61 6.11 -13.47
C GLU A 262 -14.53 4.60 -13.74
N SER A 263 -14.11 3.84 -12.73
CA SER A 263 -13.98 2.38 -12.77
C SER A 263 -14.37 1.73 -11.44
N ASN A 264 -14.48 0.40 -11.42
CA ASN A 264 -14.71 -0.36 -10.18
C ASN A 264 -13.59 -0.20 -9.14
N ALA A 265 -12.39 0.23 -9.54
CA ALA A 265 -11.29 0.47 -8.60
C ALA A 265 -11.59 1.64 -7.65
N ASP A 266 -12.41 2.60 -8.08
CA ASP A 266 -12.79 3.76 -7.27
C ASP A 266 -13.83 3.39 -6.20
N CYS A 267 -14.52 2.26 -6.37
CA CYS A 267 -15.59 1.84 -5.48
C CYS A 267 -15.09 0.84 -4.44
N ARG A 268 -15.48 1.07 -3.19
CA ARG A 268 -15.23 0.13 -2.10
C ARG A 268 -16.10 -1.10 -2.28
N GLN A 269 -15.49 -2.28 -2.27
CA GLN A 269 -16.24 -3.54 -2.30
C GLN A 269 -17.23 -3.63 -1.12
N PRO A 270 -18.47 -4.08 -1.34
CA PRO A 270 -18.98 -4.74 -2.55
C PRO A 270 -19.63 -3.79 -3.58
N ALA A 271 -19.46 -2.48 -3.44
CA ALA A 271 -19.97 -1.54 -4.44
C ALA A 271 -19.18 -1.62 -5.75
N GLN A 272 -19.86 -1.32 -6.84
CA GLN A 272 -19.34 -1.28 -8.20
C GLN A 272 -19.68 0.07 -8.84
N CYS A 273 -18.91 0.43 -9.85
CA CYS A 273 -19.16 1.65 -10.60
C CYS A 273 -20.36 1.44 -11.51
N GLY A 274 -21.46 2.12 -11.19
CA GLY A 274 -22.71 2.04 -11.94
C GLY A 274 -22.65 2.77 -13.28
N PRO A 275 -23.66 2.56 -14.14
CA PRO A 275 -23.76 3.24 -15.42
C PRO A 275 -23.85 4.76 -15.28
N THR A 276 -24.31 5.26 -14.13
CA THR A 276 -24.42 6.69 -13.81
C THR A 276 -23.16 7.27 -13.17
N LYS A 277 -22.02 6.58 -13.23
CA LYS A 277 -20.73 7.03 -12.65
C LYS A 277 -20.77 7.29 -11.14
N LEU A 278 -21.63 6.53 -10.45
CA LEU A 278 -21.74 6.49 -9.00
C LEU A 278 -21.37 5.10 -8.50
N CYS A 279 -20.69 5.03 -7.36
CA CYS A 279 -20.49 3.76 -6.68
C CYS A 279 -21.83 3.31 -6.09
N GLN A 280 -22.28 2.11 -6.46
CA GLN A 280 -23.56 1.55 -6.05
C GLN A 280 -23.45 0.04 -5.84
N LEU A 281 -24.33 -0.48 -4.99
CA LEU A 281 -24.40 -1.88 -4.62
C LEU A 281 -25.18 -2.68 -5.66
N ALA A 282 -24.67 -3.86 -6.00
CA ALA A 282 -25.38 -4.83 -6.83
C ALA A 282 -26.58 -5.45 -6.07
N ASP A 283 -27.49 -6.07 -6.80
CA ASP A 283 -28.61 -6.79 -6.21
C ASP A 283 -28.13 -7.89 -5.25
N GLY A 284 -28.88 -8.12 -4.17
CA GLY A 284 -28.56 -9.02 -3.07
C GLY A 284 -27.73 -8.40 -1.94
N GLN A 285 -27.11 -7.23 -2.16
CA GLN A 285 -26.36 -6.54 -1.10
C GLN A 285 -27.30 -5.86 -0.10
N PRO A 286 -26.96 -5.83 1.20
CA PRO A 286 -27.73 -5.09 2.17
C PRO A 286 -27.77 -3.59 1.82
N CYS A 287 -28.84 -2.89 2.18
CA CYS A 287 -28.99 -1.47 1.85
C CYS A 287 -29.86 -0.75 2.88
N ARG A 288 -29.75 0.58 2.91
CA ARG A 288 -30.57 1.45 3.79
C ARG A 288 -31.45 2.44 3.02
N SER A 289 -31.08 2.75 1.79
CA SER A 289 -31.77 3.71 0.94
C SER A 289 -31.82 3.20 -0.51
N ASN A 290 -32.73 3.74 -1.32
CA ASN A 290 -32.87 3.32 -2.72
C ASN A 290 -31.64 3.70 -3.55
N GLU A 291 -31.04 4.83 -3.19
CA GLU A 291 -29.98 5.51 -3.93
C GLU A 291 -28.68 4.68 -3.94
N VAL A 292 -28.41 3.92 -2.86
CA VAL A 292 -27.22 3.05 -2.78
C VAL A 292 -27.28 1.85 -3.72
N CYS A 293 -28.45 1.47 -4.23
CA CYS A 293 -28.63 0.30 -5.07
C CYS A 293 -28.51 0.65 -6.55
N LEU A 294 -27.81 -0.19 -7.32
CA LEU A 294 -27.71 -0.06 -8.77
C LEU A 294 -29.08 -0.15 -9.46
N SER A 295 -29.99 -0.91 -8.86
CA SER A 295 -31.40 -1.04 -9.28
C SER A 295 -32.26 0.19 -8.94
N GLY A 296 -31.77 1.10 -8.09
CA GLY A 296 -32.55 2.21 -7.55
C GLY A 296 -33.63 1.79 -6.55
N PHE A 297 -33.54 0.57 -5.99
CA PHE A 297 -34.56 0.06 -5.07
C PHE A 297 -33.97 -0.79 -3.94
N CYS A 298 -34.31 -0.39 -2.72
CA CYS A 298 -33.89 -1.01 -1.48
C CYS A 298 -35.10 -1.47 -0.65
N ALA A 299 -35.15 -2.75 -0.31
CA ALA A 299 -36.07 -3.25 0.72
C ALA A 299 -35.32 -4.08 1.77
N GLY A 300 -34.29 -3.47 2.35
CA GLY A 300 -33.32 -4.13 3.25
C GLY A 300 -32.18 -4.83 2.51
N THR A 301 -32.43 -5.26 1.27
CA THR A 301 -31.39 -5.61 0.29
C THR A 301 -31.71 -4.95 -1.05
N CYS A 302 -30.65 -4.67 -1.83
CA CYS A 302 -30.78 -4.18 -3.20
C CYS A 302 -31.43 -5.27 -4.05
N GLN A 303 -32.45 -4.89 -4.81
CA GLN A 303 -33.15 -5.82 -5.69
C GLN A 303 -33.80 -5.06 -6.83
N VAL A 304 -34.22 -5.79 -7.87
CA VAL A 304 -34.91 -5.23 -9.03
C VAL A 304 -36.15 -4.43 -8.58
N ALA A 305 -36.23 -3.17 -9.00
CA ALA A 305 -37.35 -2.29 -8.69
C ALA A 305 -38.67 -2.84 -9.27
N PRO A 306 -39.79 -2.83 -8.52
CA PRO A 306 -41.10 -3.10 -9.08
C PRO A 306 -41.44 -2.13 -10.22
N LEU A 307 -42.31 -2.53 -11.16
CA LEU A 307 -42.62 -1.73 -12.37
C LEU A 307 -43.01 -0.26 -12.07
N GLY A 308 -43.68 0.02 -10.95
CA GLY A 308 -44.06 1.39 -10.55
C GLY A 308 -42.93 2.25 -9.97
N PHE A 309 -41.76 1.66 -9.70
CA PHE A 309 -40.60 2.31 -9.10
C PHE A 309 -39.42 2.41 -10.09
N GLN A 310 -39.56 1.81 -11.27
CA GLN A 310 -38.55 1.87 -12.33
C GLN A 310 -38.58 3.24 -13.01
N CYS A 311 -37.39 3.77 -13.30
CA CYS A 311 -37.28 4.98 -14.08
C CYS A 311 -37.57 4.69 -15.55
N PRO A 312 -38.17 5.65 -16.29
CA PRO A 312 -38.56 5.47 -17.69
C PRO A 312 -37.38 5.25 -18.67
N GLY A 313 -36.15 5.40 -18.18
CA GLY A 313 -34.93 5.15 -18.92
C GLY A 313 -33.70 5.15 -18.00
N PRO A 314 -32.50 4.90 -18.54
CA PRO A 314 -31.27 5.06 -17.78
C PRO A 314 -31.15 6.51 -17.31
N CYS A 315 -30.91 6.67 -16.01
CA CYS A 315 -30.66 7.99 -15.46
C CYS A 315 -29.35 8.58 -16.01
N PRO A 316 -29.26 9.91 -16.18
CA PRO A 316 -28.02 10.56 -16.59
C PRO A 316 -26.92 10.40 -15.54
N ASP A 317 -25.68 10.69 -15.95
CA ASP A 317 -24.52 10.67 -15.06
C ASP A 317 -24.79 11.46 -13.78
N PHE A 318 -24.34 10.89 -12.66
CA PHE A 318 -24.42 11.44 -11.31
C PHE A 318 -25.84 11.60 -10.75
N THR A 319 -26.80 10.90 -11.33
CA THR A 319 -28.16 10.77 -10.80
C THR A 319 -28.49 9.30 -10.55
N VAL A 320 -29.46 9.04 -9.68
CA VAL A 320 -29.95 7.68 -9.40
C VAL A 320 -31.44 7.61 -9.60
N CYS A 321 -31.92 6.42 -9.92
CA CYS A 321 -33.35 6.16 -9.91
C CYS A 321 -33.82 6.03 -8.46
N SER A 322 -34.75 6.88 -8.04
CA SER A 322 -35.44 6.76 -6.76
C SER A 322 -36.92 6.98 -6.99
N ASN A 323 -37.74 5.97 -6.68
CA ASN A 323 -39.20 6.01 -6.86
C ASN A 323 -39.65 6.46 -8.26
N GLY A 324 -39.02 5.92 -9.31
CA GLY A 324 -39.38 6.22 -10.70
C GLY A 324 -38.91 7.58 -11.22
N GLN A 325 -38.12 8.33 -10.44
CA GLN A 325 -37.55 9.62 -10.85
C GLN A 325 -36.01 9.59 -10.74
N CYS A 326 -35.34 10.19 -11.72
CA CYS A 326 -33.90 10.41 -11.63
C CYS A 326 -33.63 11.62 -10.74
N VAL A 327 -33.02 11.39 -9.58
CA VAL A 327 -32.72 12.43 -8.60
C VAL A 327 -31.21 12.64 -8.48
N ASN A 328 -30.81 13.88 -8.25
CA ASN A 328 -29.42 14.20 -7.89
C ASN A 328 -29.17 13.76 -6.45
N VAL A 329 -28.24 12.83 -6.27
CA VAL A 329 -27.81 12.41 -4.94
C VAL A 329 -26.54 13.14 -4.57
N ARG A 330 -26.46 13.61 -3.33
CA ARG A 330 -25.17 14.00 -2.76
C ARG A 330 -24.36 12.74 -2.56
N ALA A 331 -23.40 12.50 -3.43
CA ALA A 331 -22.71 11.22 -3.44
C ALA A 331 -21.70 11.02 -2.28
N THR A 332 -21.49 12.04 -1.44
CA THR A 332 -21.01 11.88 -0.06
C THR A 332 -21.92 11.04 0.83
N VAL A 333 -23.26 11.12 0.65
CA VAL A 333 -24.23 10.30 1.39
C VAL A 333 -24.13 8.84 0.98
N LEU A 334 -23.92 8.56 -0.30
CA LEU A 334 -23.68 7.21 -0.83
C LEU A 334 -22.48 6.56 -0.12
N ASN A 335 -21.35 7.27 -0.04
CA ASN A 335 -20.16 6.78 0.67
C ASN A 335 -20.41 6.55 2.17
N GLN A 336 -21.11 7.48 2.84
CA GLN A 336 -21.45 7.32 4.25
C GLN A 336 -22.36 6.12 4.52
N GLU A 337 -23.35 5.89 3.67
CA GLU A 337 -24.22 4.73 3.83
C GLU A 337 -23.49 3.42 3.56
N MET A 338 -22.61 3.36 2.55
CA MET A 338 -21.77 2.18 2.30
C MET A 338 -20.89 1.81 3.50
N LEU A 339 -20.39 2.81 4.25
CA LEU A 339 -19.66 2.57 5.51
C LEU A 339 -20.51 1.94 6.60
N GLN A 340 -21.83 2.17 6.57
CA GLN A 340 -22.76 1.59 7.53
C GLN A 340 -23.23 0.19 7.14
N VAL A 341 -23.16 -0.16 5.85
CA VAL A 341 -23.57 -1.48 5.35
C VAL A 341 -22.41 -2.48 5.18
N SER A 342 -21.16 -2.02 5.32
CA SER A 342 -19.99 -2.89 5.19
C SER A 342 -19.98 -3.98 6.30
N PRO A 343 -19.85 -5.28 5.94
CA PRO A 343 -19.97 -6.41 6.88
C PRO A 343 -18.94 -6.36 8.02
N ARG A 344 -17.79 -5.71 7.82
CA ARG A 344 -16.77 -5.53 8.88
C ARG A 344 -17.31 -4.79 10.10
N LYS A 345 -18.27 -3.88 9.95
CA LYS A 345 -18.78 -3.09 11.09
C LYS A 345 -19.84 -3.85 11.89
N SER A 346 -20.65 -4.67 11.23
CA SER A 346 -21.63 -5.53 11.91
C SER A 346 -20.96 -6.65 12.68
N GLU A 347 -20.01 -7.36 12.07
CA GLU A 347 -19.30 -8.46 12.73
C GLU A 347 -18.47 -7.98 13.93
N ILE A 348 -17.78 -6.85 13.79
CA ILE A 348 -16.99 -6.26 14.89
C ILE A 348 -17.91 -5.77 16.03
N MET A 349 -19.06 -5.15 15.73
CA MET A 349 -20.01 -4.75 16.79
C MET A 349 -20.68 -5.94 17.47
N GLU A 350 -21.00 -6.99 16.71
CA GLU A 350 -21.64 -8.20 17.22
C GLU A 350 -20.67 -8.99 18.12
N GLN A 351 -19.41 -9.15 17.70
CA GLN A 351 -18.35 -9.73 18.52
C GLN A 351 -18.09 -8.93 19.81
N MET A 352 -18.12 -7.59 19.72
CA MET A 352 -17.89 -6.72 20.87
C MET A 352 -19.05 -6.80 21.88
N GLN A 353 -20.29 -6.89 21.39
CA GLN A 353 -21.47 -7.10 22.25
C GLN A 353 -21.44 -8.48 22.91
N GLU A 354 -21.04 -9.52 22.19
CA GLU A 354 -20.92 -10.88 22.72
C GLU A 354 -19.84 -10.96 23.81
N GLN A 355 -18.68 -10.33 23.60
CA GLN A 355 -17.64 -10.22 24.62
C GLN A 355 -18.11 -9.48 25.87
N GLN A 356 -18.82 -8.35 25.72
CA GLN A 356 -19.37 -7.62 26.86
C GLN A 356 -20.39 -8.46 27.65
N ARG A 357 -21.20 -9.25 26.95
CA ARG A 357 -22.19 -10.15 27.58
C ARG A 357 -21.51 -11.24 28.40
N LEU A 358 -20.48 -11.87 27.83
CA LEU A 358 -19.67 -12.89 28.52
C LEU A 358 -18.94 -12.30 29.74
N GLN A 359 -18.42 -11.08 29.65
CA GLN A 359 -17.79 -10.40 30.80
C GLN A 359 -18.79 -10.09 31.92
N LEU A 360 -20.03 -9.74 31.57
CA LEU A 360 -21.11 -9.52 32.55
C LEU A 360 -21.54 -10.84 33.21
N GLU A 361 -21.59 -11.94 32.46
CA GLU A 361 -21.91 -13.27 33.00
C GLU A 361 -20.81 -13.81 33.92
N MET A 362 -19.54 -13.62 33.56
CA MET A 362 -18.39 -13.95 34.40
C MET A 362 -18.46 -13.19 35.73
N ARG A 363 -18.70 -11.86 35.69
CA ARG A 363 -18.87 -11.06 36.91
C ARG A 363 -20.02 -11.53 37.80
N ARG A 364 -21.18 -11.86 37.23
CA ARG A 364 -22.30 -12.42 38.01
C ARG A 364 -21.98 -13.77 38.63
N ARG A 365 -21.19 -14.61 37.95
CA ARG A 365 -20.73 -15.89 38.51
C ARG A 365 -19.76 -15.69 39.67
N GLU A 366 -18.83 -14.75 39.56
CA GLU A 366 -17.91 -14.41 40.64
C GLU A 366 -18.66 -13.83 41.86
N GLU A 367 -19.63 -12.94 41.65
CA GLU A 367 -20.46 -12.38 42.73
C GLU A 367 -21.41 -13.41 43.36
N GLY A 368 -21.82 -14.43 42.60
CA GLY A 368 -22.69 -15.52 43.08
C GLY A 368 -21.96 -16.63 43.84
N ILE A 369 -20.63 -16.71 43.74
CA ILE A 369 -19.80 -17.70 44.47
C ILE A 369 -19.36 -17.15 45.85
N ILE A 370 -19.50 -15.85 46.09
CA ILE A 370 -19.12 -15.16 47.35
C ILE A 370 -20.33 -15.04 48.32
N ARG A 371 -21.52 -15.51 47.95
CA ARG A 371 -22.67 -15.71 48.85
C ARG A 371 -22.89 -17.19 49.11
#